data_AF-A0A9E3GSA0-F1
#
_entry.id   AF-A0A9E3GSA0-F1
#
_cell.length_a   1.000
_cell.length_b   1.000
_cell.length_c   1.000
_cell.angle_alpha   90.00
_cell.angle_beta   90.00
_cell.angle_gamma   90.00
#
_symmetry.space_group_name_H-M   'P 1'
#
loop_
_entity.id
_entity.type
_entity.pdbx_description
1 polymer ?
#
loop_
_entity_poly.entity_id
_entity_poly.type
_entity_poly.pdbx_seq_one_letter_code
_entity_poly.pdbx_strand_id
1 'polypeptide(L)'
;MERKTIAAFFAAAMLATGCGGASTADQAEQPTGGGDMAMCAPGVTDCVDTVVDDQGGDGAGTRPSDDTLRETAQSLLGTAEAELPEDVRIGRRGGEQMMLTEDYVVGRFTAELDDDGTGTFRVTSVTVELERGPETFSA
;
A
#
# COMPACT_ATOMS: atom_id res chain seq x y z
N MET A 1 -6.02 39.92 -29.92
CA MET A 1 -7.24 39.13 -29.66
C MET A 1 -6.95 38.31 -28.40
N GLU A 2 -7.02 38.88 -27.20
CA GLU A 2 -8.23 39.13 -26.38
C GLU A 2 -9.17 37.92 -26.26
N ARG A 3 -9.18 37.28 -25.08
CA ARG A 3 -10.30 36.91 -24.16
C ARG A 3 -9.63 36.53 -22.81
N LYS A 4 -9.51 37.38 -21.76
CA LYS A 4 -10.48 37.94 -20.78
C LYS A 4 -11.35 36.92 -20.03
N THR A 5 -10.94 36.66 -18.77
CA THR A 5 -11.73 36.64 -17.50
C THR A 5 -12.82 35.55 -17.36
N ILE A 6 -12.92 34.81 -16.25
CA ILE A 6 -13.68 35.20 -15.04
C ILE A 6 -13.28 34.30 -13.86
N ALA A 7 -12.94 34.93 -12.73
CA ALA A 7 -12.88 34.32 -11.41
C ALA A 7 -14.29 34.22 -10.80
N ALA A 8 -14.55 33.18 -10.01
CA ALA A 8 -15.66 33.17 -9.06
C ALA A 8 -15.22 32.50 -7.76
N PHE A 9 -14.95 33.34 -6.77
CA PHE A 9 -14.96 33.03 -5.35
C PHE A 9 -16.35 32.52 -4.94
N PHE A 10 -16.43 31.41 -4.22
CA PHE A 10 -17.55 31.16 -3.30
C PHE A 10 -16.98 30.64 -1.97
N ALA A 11 -17.18 31.46 -0.94
CA ALA A 11 -17.04 31.10 0.45
C ALA A 11 -18.34 30.49 0.95
N ALA A 12 -18.29 29.46 1.80
CA ALA A 12 -19.28 29.24 2.85
C ALA A 12 -18.75 28.22 3.87
N ALA A 13 -18.68 28.69 5.12
CA ALA A 13 -18.36 27.91 6.31
C ALA A 13 -19.57 27.07 6.77
N MET A 14 -19.33 25.96 7.47
CA MET A 14 -20.12 25.60 8.64
C MET A 14 -19.34 24.68 9.60
N LEU A 15 -19.29 25.11 10.85
CA LEU A 15 -18.87 24.34 12.02
C LEU A 15 -19.90 23.23 12.32
N ALA A 16 -19.43 22.04 12.71
CA ALA A 16 -20.18 21.16 13.59
C ALA A 16 -19.21 20.40 14.52
N THR A 17 -19.12 20.93 15.74
CA THR A 17 -18.56 20.28 16.93
C THR A 17 -19.39 19.04 17.27
N GLY A 18 -18.78 17.85 17.22
CA GLY A 18 -19.34 16.60 17.73
C GLY A 18 -18.45 16.02 18.82
N CYS A 19 -18.77 16.36 20.08
CA CYS A 19 -18.16 15.82 21.29
C CYS A 19 -19.02 14.66 21.81
N GLY A 20 -18.39 13.55 22.24
CA GLY A 20 -18.97 12.67 23.25
C GLY A 20 -19.06 11.19 22.86
N GLY A 21 -18.27 10.36 23.55
CA GLY A 21 -18.44 8.90 23.51
C GLY A 21 -17.26 8.10 24.08
N ALA A 22 -16.78 8.44 25.28
CA ALA A 22 -15.92 7.53 26.03
C ALA A 22 -16.77 6.37 26.58
N SER A 23 -16.40 5.13 26.28
CA SER A 23 -16.91 3.94 26.96
C SER A 23 -15.77 2.95 27.14
N THR A 24 -15.22 3.04 28.36
CA THR A 24 -14.81 1.94 29.25
C THR A 24 -13.94 0.83 28.66
N ALA A 25 -12.68 0.84 29.09
CA ALA A 25 -11.81 -0.32 29.13
C ALA A 25 -12.40 -1.40 30.06
N ASP A 26 -12.55 -2.62 29.55
CA ASP A 26 -12.75 -3.83 30.34
C ASP A 26 -11.97 -4.98 29.69
N GLN A 27 -11.02 -5.51 30.47
CA GLN A 27 -10.37 -6.84 30.43
C GLN A 27 -9.39 -7.12 29.28
N ALA A 28 -8.07 -7.25 29.49
CA ALA A 28 -7.34 -8.09 30.44
C ALA A 28 -7.61 -9.59 30.26
N GLU A 29 -7.09 -10.18 29.18
CA GLU A 29 -6.55 -11.54 29.21
C GLU A 29 -5.24 -11.58 28.40
N GLN A 30 -4.12 -11.68 29.12
CA GLN A 30 -2.87 -12.17 28.55
C GLN A 30 -2.97 -13.69 28.45
N PRO A 31 -2.74 -14.28 27.27
CA PRO A 31 -2.12 -15.59 27.19
C PRO A 31 -0.62 -15.40 26.98
N THR A 32 0.13 -15.56 28.06
CA THR A 32 1.52 -16.00 28.01
C THR A 32 1.58 -17.39 27.38
N GLY A 33 2.01 -17.48 26.13
CA GLY A 33 2.46 -18.73 25.49
C GLY A 33 3.51 -18.31 24.46
N GLY A 34 4.80 -18.42 24.73
CA GLY A 34 5.45 -19.71 24.92
C GLY A 34 5.72 -20.25 23.53
N GLY A 35 6.90 -19.97 22.99
CA GLY A 35 7.32 -20.45 21.69
C GLY A 35 7.40 -21.98 21.71
N ASP A 36 6.36 -22.62 21.21
CA ASP A 36 6.36 -24.04 20.91
C ASP A 36 6.79 -24.18 19.45
N MET A 37 8.04 -24.59 19.26
CA MET A 37 8.50 -25.12 17.98
C MET A 37 7.50 -26.20 17.56
N ALA A 38 6.87 -25.98 16.41
CA ALA A 38 5.95 -26.91 15.78
C ALA A 38 6.66 -28.23 15.44
N MET A 39 6.79 -29.12 16.43
CA MET A 39 7.03 -30.53 16.19
C MET A 39 5.66 -31.20 16.08
N CYS A 40 5.25 -31.49 14.85
CA CYS A 40 4.07 -32.31 14.60
C CYS A 40 4.14 -33.61 15.40
N ALA A 41 3.12 -33.89 16.20
CA ALA A 41 3.00 -35.14 16.94
C ALA A 41 2.93 -36.32 15.96
N PRO A 42 3.56 -37.47 16.26
CA PRO A 42 3.51 -38.63 15.37
C PRO A 42 2.07 -39.15 15.26
N GLY A 43 1.49 -39.09 14.05
CA GLY A 43 0.17 -39.65 13.74
C GLY A 43 -0.87 -38.68 13.17
N VAL A 44 -0.54 -37.40 12.98
CA VAL A 44 -1.40 -36.44 12.28
C VAL A 44 -1.00 -36.35 10.80
N THR A 45 -1.87 -36.85 9.91
CA THR A 45 -1.70 -36.82 8.44
C THR A 45 -2.03 -35.47 7.79
N ASP A 46 -2.50 -34.50 8.56
CA ASP A 46 -2.86 -33.14 8.10
C ASP A 46 -1.90 -32.06 8.62
N CYS A 47 -0.65 -32.42 8.91
CA CYS A 47 0.41 -31.42 8.86
C CYS A 47 0.66 -31.12 7.38
N VAL A 48 -0.08 -30.13 6.85
CA VAL A 48 0.23 -29.54 5.55
C VAL A 48 1.68 -29.07 5.62
N ASP A 49 2.52 -29.84 4.95
CA ASP A 49 3.85 -29.49 4.50
C ASP A 49 3.68 -28.30 3.54
N THR A 50 3.39 -27.12 4.09
CA THR A 50 3.86 -25.91 3.44
C THR A 50 5.37 -26.05 3.49
N VAL A 51 5.89 -26.62 2.40
CA VAL A 51 7.24 -26.40 1.91
C VAL A 51 7.38 -24.88 1.87
N VAL A 52 7.76 -24.31 3.00
CA VAL A 52 8.56 -23.11 3.02
C VAL A 52 9.78 -23.57 2.27
N ASP A 53 9.95 -23.11 1.04
CA ASP A 53 11.22 -23.20 0.34
C ASP A 53 12.27 -22.50 1.24
N ASP A 54 12.80 -23.28 2.18
CA ASP A 54 13.89 -22.96 3.08
C ASP A 54 15.15 -22.92 2.22
N GLN A 55 15.30 -21.85 1.45
CA GLN A 55 16.61 -21.40 1.02
C GLN A 55 17.28 -20.76 2.23
N GLY A 56 17.85 -21.63 3.08
CA GLY A 56 18.88 -21.24 4.02
C GLY A 56 20.03 -20.56 3.26
N GLY A 57 20.20 -19.27 3.47
CA GLY A 57 21.27 -18.50 2.85
C GLY A 57 21.24 -17.05 3.33
N ASP A 58 21.96 -16.81 4.43
CA ASP A 58 22.44 -15.52 4.91
C ASP A 58 21.36 -14.48 5.27
N GLY A 59 21.50 -13.80 6.40
CA GLY A 59 20.52 -12.82 6.92
C GLY A 59 20.31 -11.54 6.08
N ALA A 60 20.49 -11.59 4.76
CA ALA A 60 19.96 -10.62 3.80
C ALA A 60 18.60 -11.14 3.34
N GLY A 61 17.51 -10.62 3.92
CA GLY A 61 16.16 -11.05 3.59
C GLY A 61 15.96 -11.17 2.08
N THR A 62 15.55 -12.35 1.63
CA THR A 62 15.38 -12.65 0.21
C THR A 62 14.45 -11.63 -0.42
N ARG A 63 15.02 -10.82 -1.31
CA ARG A 63 14.29 -9.85 -2.11
C ARG A 63 13.22 -10.56 -2.95
N PRO A 64 11.99 -10.04 -3.08
CA PRO A 64 10.99 -10.59 -3.97
C PRO A 64 11.49 -10.65 -5.42
N SER A 65 11.07 -11.67 -6.16
CA SER A 65 11.37 -11.79 -7.59
C SER A 65 10.70 -10.67 -8.40
N ASP A 66 11.24 -10.33 -9.57
CA ASP A 66 10.63 -9.35 -10.47
C ASP A 66 9.17 -9.69 -10.81
N ASP A 67 8.84 -10.98 -10.99
CA ASP A 67 7.47 -11.40 -11.29
C ASP A 67 6.52 -11.14 -10.12
N THR A 68 6.96 -11.42 -8.89
CA THR A 68 6.21 -11.08 -7.67
C THR A 68 6.00 -9.56 -7.54
N LEU A 69 7.02 -8.77 -7.89
CA LEU A 69 6.93 -7.31 -7.88
C LEU A 69 5.93 -6.80 -8.94
N ARG A 70 5.90 -7.39 -10.14
CA ARG A 70 4.92 -7.07 -11.18
C ARG A 70 3.49 -7.42 -10.75
N GLU A 71 3.29 -8.62 -10.19
CA GLU A 71 1.99 -9.05 -9.67
C GLU A 71 1.49 -8.11 -8.57
N THR A 72 2.40 -7.70 -7.68
CA THR A 72 2.10 -6.71 -6.63
C THR A 72 1.70 -5.37 -7.25
N ALA A 73 2.47 -4.84 -8.21
CA ALA A 73 2.15 -3.58 -8.88
C ALA A 73 0.77 -3.60 -9.54
N GLN A 74 0.42 -4.72 -10.19
CA GLN A 74 -0.89 -4.89 -10.82
C GLN A 74 -2.03 -4.99 -9.79
N SER A 75 -1.79 -5.65 -8.65
CA SER A 75 -2.80 -5.76 -7.58
C SER A 75 -3.15 -4.42 -6.92
N LEU A 76 -2.25 -3.44 -7.01
CA LEU A 76 -2.47 -2.09 -6.47
C LEU A 76 -3.42 -1.25 -7.35
N LEU A 77 -3.61 -1.59 -8.62
CA LEU A 77 -4.48 -0.82 -9.53
C LEU A 77 -5.92 -0.78 -9.01
N GLY A 78 -6.50 0.42 -8.94
CA GLY A 78 -7.85 0.67 -8.41
C GLY A 78 -7.95 0.75 -6.89
N THR A 79 -6.87 0.44 -6.16
CA THR A 79 -6.81 0.57 -4.69
C THR A 79 -7.03 2.03 -4.29
N ALA A 80 -7.80 2.27 -3.22
CA ALA A 80 -8.02 3.61 -2.71
C ALA A 80 -6.76 4.13 -1.99
N GLU A 81 -6.50 5.43 -2.05
CA GLU A 81 -5.35 6.07 -1.38
C GLU A 81 -5.23 5.68 0.11
N ALA A 82 -6.35 5.58 0.81
CA ALA A 82 -6.40 5.24 2.24
C ALA A 82 -6.06 3.77 2.55
N GLU A 83 -6.07 2.90 1.54
CA GLU A 83 -5.78 1.47 1.65
C GLU A 83 -4.37 1.14 1.16
N LEU A 84 -3.63 2.13 0.66
CA LEU A 84 -2.29 1.91 0.14
C LEU A 84 -1.31 1.56 1.27
N PRO A 85 -0.42 0.58 1.04
CA PRO A 85 0.71 0.32 1.91
C PRO A 85 1.60 1.56 2.07
N GLU A 86 2.19 1.75 3.26
CA GLU A 86 3.03 2.91 3.58
C GLU A 86 4.32 3.00 2.75
N ASP A 87 4.76 1.88 2.16
CA ASP A 87 5.93 1.78 1.28
C ASP A 87 5.64 2.17 -0.18
N VAL A 88 4.37 2.39 -0.54
CA VAL A 88 3.99 2.93 -1.85
C VAL A 88 4.08 4.45 -1.83
N ARG A 89 4.95 5.00 -2.68
CA ARG A 89 5.08 6.46 -2.86
C ARG A 89 4.00 6.98 -3.80
N ILE A 90 3.57 8.22 -3.58
CA ILE A 90 2.67 8.93 -4.49
C ILE A 90 3.49 9.88 -5.35
N GLY A 91 3.55 9.62 -6.66
CA GLY A 91 4.20 10.50 -7.63
C GLY A 91 3.26 11.59 -8.17
N ARG A 92 1.97 11.27 -8.31
CA ARG A 92 0.94 12.19 -8.78
C ARG A 92 -0.38 11.92 -8.08
N ARG A 93 -1.09 12.99 -7.72
CA ARG A 93 -2.45 12.95 -7.19
C ARG A 93 -3.34 13.90 -7.98
N GLY A 94 -4.19 13.36 -8.83
CA GLY A 94 -4.99 14.13 -9.80
C GLY A 94 -4.10 15.01 -10.66
N GLY A 95 -4.30 16.33 -10.60
CA GLY A 95 -3.48 17.30 -11.32
C GLY A 95 -2.18 17.71 -10.62
N GLU A 96 -1.92 17.25 -9.40
CA GLU A 96 -0.77 17.65 -8.60
C GLU A 96 0.37 16.63 -8.74
N GLN A 97 1.57 17.09 -9.07
CA GLN A 97 2.78 16.27 -9.10
C GLN A 97 3.60 16.46 -7.83
N MET A 98 4.08 15.34 -7.27
CA MET A 98 4.91 15.33 -6.09
C MET A 98 6.39 15.32 -6.49
N MET A 99 7.20 16.13 -5.81
CA MET A 99 8.65 16.10 -6.02
C MET A 99 9.23 14.85 -5.38
N LEU A 100 9.73 13.95 -6.21
CA LEU A 100 10.39 12.71 -5.79
C LEU A 100 11.90 12.81 -5.98
N THR A 101 12.66 12.17 -5.10
CA THR A 101 14.08 11.91 -5.33
C THR A 101 14.25 10.92 -6.49
N GLU A 102 15.25 11.16 -7.35
CA GLU A 102 15.57 10.34 -8.53
C GLU A 102 16.49 9.16 -8.22
N ASP A 103 16.57 8.74 -6.95
CA ASP A 103 17.34 7.55 -6.59
C ASP A 103 16.64 6.29 -7.12
N TYR A 104 17.42 5.29 -7.52
CA TYR A 104 16.91 4.00 -7.98
C TYR A 104 17.08 2.96 -6.86
N VAL A 105 15.96 2.44 -6.36
CA VAL A 105 15.86 1.39 -5.34
C VAL A 105 14.90 0.36 -5.88
N VAL A 106 15.48 -0.74 -6.34
CA VAL A 106 14.75 -1.86 -6.88
C VAL A 106 13.70 -2.32 -5.83
N GLY A 107 12.46 -2.56 -6.26
CA GLY A 107 11.32 -2.98 -5.43
C GLY A 107 10.46 -1.83 -4.94
N ARG A 108 10.84 -0.59 -5.25
CA ARG A 108 10.05 0.58 -4.91
C ARG A 108 8.87 0.73 -5.87
N PHE A 109 7.71 1.01 -5.29
CA PHE A 109 6.48 1.33 -5.99
C PHE A 109 6.19 2.83 -5.92
N THR A 110 5.84 3.41 -7.06
CA THR A 110 5.36 4.79 -7.18
C THR A 110 4.02 4.78 -7.89
N ALA A 111 2.96 5.16 -7.18
CA ALA A 111 1.60 5.24 -7.68
C ALA A 111 1.26 6.64 -8.21
N GLU A 112 0.44 6.67 -9.24
CA GLU A 112 -0.33 7.84 -9.65
C GLU A 112 -1.80 7.58 -9.37
N LEU A 113 -2.48 8.60 -8.83
CA LEU A 113 -3.86 8.49 -8.39
C LEU A 113 -4.73 9.51 -9.12
N ASP A 114 -5.96 9.12 -9.43
CA ASP A 114 -6.99 10.01 -9.97
C ASP A 114 -8.29 9.87 -9.15
N ASP A 115 -9.10 10.93 -9.11
CA ASP A 115 -10.41 10.92 -8.46
C ASP A 115 -11.39 10.06 -9.27
N ASP A 116 -12.06 9.11 -8.60
CA ASP A 116 -13.08 8.24 -9.22
C ASP A 116 -14.44 8.93 -9.45
N GLY A 117 -14.52 10.23 -9.16
CA GLY A 117 -15.73 11.05 -9.28
C GLY A 117 -16.58 11.06 -8.01
N THR A 118 -16.17 10.34 -6.96
CA THR A 118 -16.80 10.37 -5.64
C THR A 118 -16.00 11.17 -4.61
N GLY A 119 -14.86 11.74 -5.01
CA GLY A 119 -13.90 12.37 -4.11
C GLY A 119 -12.90 11.38 -3.52
N THR A 120 -12.89 10.12 -4.00
CA THR A 120 -11.93 9.09 -3.61
C THR A 120 -10.84 8.98 -4.67
N PHE A 121 -9.60 9.22 -4.28
CA PHE A 121 -8.46 9.00 -5.15
C PHE A 121 -8.12 7.51 -5.22
N ARG A 122 -8.03 6.98 -6.44
CA ARG A 122 -7.69 5.59 -6.73
C ARG A 122 -6.46 5.51 -7.61
N VAL A 123 -5.67 4.47 -7.40
CA VAL A 123 -4.49 4.21 -8.23
C VAL A 123 -4.90 3.92 -9.67
N THR A 124 -4.42 4.74 -10.60
CA THR A 124 -4.61 4.56 -12.05
C THR A 124 -3.36 4.06 -12.75
N SER A 125 -2.19 4.32 -12.16
CA SER A 125 -0.91 3.85 -12.67
C SER A 125 0.04 3.51 -11.52
N VAL A 126 0.86 2.48 -11.69
CA VAL A 126 1.92 2.11 -10.75
C VAL A 126 3.20 1.86 -11.54
N THR A 127 4.26 2.55 -11.16
CA THR A 127 5.62 2.25 -11.63
C THR A 127 6.37 1.49 -10.55
N VAL A 128 6.96 0.36 -10.92
CA VAL A 128 7.82 -0.44 -10.05
C VAL A 128 9.24 -0.47 -10.61
N GLU A 129 10.22 -0.26 -9.74
CA GLU A 129 11.63 -0.31 -10.10
C GLU A 129 12.12 -1.78 -10.05
N LEU A 130 12.35 -2.44 -11.18
CA LEU A 130 12.76 -3.86 -11.26
C LEU A 130 14.25 -4.00 -11.56
N GLU A 131 14.85 -5.19 -11.42
CA GLU A 131 16.30 -5.34 -11.66
C GLU A 131 16.71 -4.98 -13.09
N ARG A 132 15.77 -5.13 -14.04
CA ARG A 132 15.97 -4.82 -15.47
C ARG A 132 15.61 -3.39 -15.86
N GLY A 133 15.11 -2.58 -14.92
CA GLY A 133 14.62 -1.22 -15.17
C GLY A 133 13.20 -0.99 -14.64
N PRO A 134 12.74 0.26 -14.60
CA PRO A 134 11.37 0.56 -14.17
C PRO A 134 10.34 0.06 -15.20
N GLU A 135 9.25 -0.50 -14.71
CA GLU A 135 8.08 -0.89 -15.50
C GLU A 135 6.83 -0.21 -14.93
N THR A 136 5.92 0.22 -15.82
CA THR A 136 4.69 0.92 -15.46
C THR A 136 3.47 0.10 -15.88
N PHE A 137 2.51 -0.03 -14.96
CA PHE A 137 1.22 -0.70 -15.14
C PHE A 137 0.10 0.32 -14.98
N SER A 138 -0.99 0.16 -15.72
CA SER A 138 -2.13 1.09 -15.68
C SER A 138 -3.44 0.34 -15.84
N ALA A 139 -4.51 0.90 -15.25
CA ALA A 139 -5.86 0.34 -15.25
C ALA A 139 -6.65 0.62 -16.54
#